data_AF-A0A2W5YN66-F1
#
_entry.id   AF-A0A2W5YN66-F1
#
_cell.length_a   1.000
_cell.length_b   1.000
_cell.length_c   1.000
_cell.angle_alpha   90.00
_cell.angle_beta   90.00
_cell.angle_gamma   90.00
#
_symmetry.space_group_name_H-M   'P 1'
#
loop_
_entity.id
_entity.type
_entity.pdbx_description
1 polymer ?
#
loop_
_entity_poly.entity_id
_entity_poly.type
_entity_poly.pdbx_seq_one_letter_code
_entity_poly.pdbx_strand_id
1 'polypeptide(L)' 'MSFNNFELSPEVVRGVQAMGFAEPTPIQLRAFPIVLAGRDLIGTAQTG' A
#
# COMPACT_ATOMS: atom_id res chain seq x y z
N MET A 1 9.52 1.69 -5.52
CA MET A 1 8.24 2.16 -6.14
C MET A 1 7.53 3.04 -5.12
N SER A 2 7.01 4.21 -5.52
CA SER A 2 6.36 5.14 -4.57
C SER A 2 4.88 4.79 -4.32
N PHE A 3 4.34 5.21 -3.16
CA PHE A 3 2.90 5.17 -2.87
C PHE A 3 2.07 5.96 -3.90
N ASN A 4 2.66 6.99 -4.53
CA ASN A 4 2.00 7.80 -5.56
C ASN A 4 1.67 7.02 -6.84
N ASN A 5 2.22 5.82 -7.01
CA ASN A 5 1.99 4.98 -8.18
C ASN A 5 0.69 4.16 -8.08
N PHE A 6 -0.05 4.27 -6.97
CA PHE A 6 -1.30 3.56 -6.72
C PHE A 6 -2.45 4.55 -6.60
N GLU A 7 -3.67 4.13 -6.96
CA GLU A 7 -4.91 4.92 -6.82
C GLU A 7 -5.39 4.97 -5.35
N LEU A 8 -4.49 5.32 -4.44
CA LEU A 8 -4.78 5.54 -3.04
C LEU A 8 -5.39 6.93 -2.84
N SER A 9 -6.21 7.10 -1.81
CA SER A 9 -6.75 8.42 -1.51
C SER A 9 -5.62 9.41 -1.17
N PRO A 10 -5.74 10.69 -1.55
CA PRO A 10 -4.72 11.69 -1.26
C PRO A 10 -4.42 11.84 0.23
N GLU A 11 -5.41 11.60 1.09
CA GLU A 11 -5.25 11.62 2.54
C GLU A 11 -4.35 10.50 3.05
N VAL A 12 -4.53 9.28 2.54
CA VAL A 12 -3.68 8.14 2.90
C VAL A 12 -2.24 8.42 2.48
N VAL A 13 -2.03 8.86 1.23
CA VAL A 13 -0.70 9.16 0.69
C VAL A 13 0.02 10.23 1.53
N ARG A 14 -0.68 11.30 1.91
CA ARG A 14 -0.11 12.33 2.81
C ARG A 14 0.26 11.75 4.17
N GLY A 15 -0.58 10.88 4.74
CA GLY A 15 -0.33 10.23 6.02
C GLY A 15 0.92 9.36 6.02
N VAL A 16 1.07 8.44 5.04
CA VAL A 16 2.27 7.60 4.95
C VAL A 16 3.54 8.42 4.70
N GLN A 17 3.46 9.47 3.90
CA GLN A 17 4.61 10.37 3.68
C GLN A 17 5.00 11.14 4.96
N ALA A 18 4.02 11.63 5.72
CA ALA A 18 4.29 12.32 6.99
C ALA A 18 4.95 11.41 8.03
N MET A 19 4.67 10.10 7.97
CA MET A 19 5.31 9.08 8.79
C MET A 19 6.72 8.69 8.29
N GLY A 20 7.17 9.23 7.15
CA GLY A 20 8.47 8.92 6.56
C GLY A 20 8.52 7.62 5.74
N PHE A 21 7.37 7.03 5.41
CA PHE A 21 7.34 5.85 4.55
C PHE A 21 7.50 6.25 3.09
N ALA A 22 8.68 5.98 2.53
CA ALA A 22 9.00 6.32 1.15
C ALA A 22 8.42 5.32 0.13
N GLU A 23 8.49 4.02 0.45
CA GLU A 23 8.09 2.94 -0.45
C GLU A 23 7.23 1.89 0.26
N PRO A 24 6.23 1.29 -0.42
CA PRO A 24 5.47 0.18 0.15
C PRO A 24 6.30 -1.09 0.24
N THR A 25 5.98 -1.94 1.22
CA THR A 25 6.62 -3.25 1.38
C THR A 25 6.20 -4.23 0.26
N PRO A 26 6.95 -5.34 0.04
CA PRO A 26 6.61 -6.30 -1.02
C PRO A 26 5.22 -6.92 -0.90
N ILE A 27 4.67 -7.06 0.31
CA ILE A 27 3.28 -7.53 0.49
C ILE A 27 2.28 -6.44 0.12
N GLN A 28 2.54 -5.18 0.47
CA GLN A 28 1.69 -4.05 0.15
C GLN A 28 1.61 -3.80 -1.37
N LEU A 29 2.75 -3.82 -2.07
CA LEU A 29 2.80 -3.66 -3.54
C LEU A 29 1.91 -4.69 -4.27
N ARG A 30 1.87 -5.92 -3.76
CA ARG A 30 1.06 -7.00 -4.33
C ARG A 30 -0.41 -6.93 -3.90
N ALA A 31 -0.69 -6.41 -2.71
CA ALA A 31 -2.03 -6.33 -2.15
C ALA A 31 -2.85 -5.16 -2.72
N PHE A 32 -2.24 -3.99 -2.92
CA PHE A 32 -2.96 -2.76 -3.30
C PHE A 32 -3.84 -2.93 -4.55
N PRO A 33 -3.39 -3.50 -5.67
CA PRO A 33 -4.25 -3.66 -6.85
C PRO A 33 -5.47 -4.56 -6.58
N ILE A 34 -5.35 -5.55 -5.70
CA ILE A 34 -6.42 -6.51 -5.39
C ILE A 34 -7.48 -5.85 -4.52
N VAL A 35 -7.06 -5.18 -3.44
CA VAL A 35 -7.99 -4.54 -2.51
C VAL A 35 -8.64 -3.29 -3.11
N LEU A 36 -7.91 -2.54 -3.94
CA LEU A 36 -8.48 -1.40 -4.68
C LEU A 36 -9.51 -1.83 -5.72
N ALA A 37 -9.40 -3.06 -6.25
CA ALA A 37 -10.42 -3.66 -7.10
C ALA A 37 -11.65 -4.17 -6.32
N GLY A 38 -11.73 -3.94 -5.00
CA GLY A 38 -12.84 -4.37 -4.15
C GLY A 38 -12.91 -5.87 -3.92
N ARG A 39 -11.78 -6.58 -4.07
CA ARG A 39 -11.70 -8.03 -3.93
C ARG A 39 -11.13 -8.44 -2.58
N ASP A 40 -11.61 -9.58 -2.08
CA ASP A 40 -11.05 -10.22 -0.90
C ASP A 40 -9.63 -10.74 -1.17
N LEU A 41 -8.79 -10.71 -0.14
CA LEU A 41 -7.38 -11.11 -0.19
C LEU A 41 -7.01 -11.87 1.10
N ILE A 42 -6.27 -12.97 0.97
CA ILE A 42 -5.47 -13.53 2.06
C ILE A 42 -4.01 -13.19 1.79
N GLY A 43 -3.39 -12.45 2.71
CA GLY A 43 -1.97 -12.08 2.65
C GLY A 43 -1.17 -12.77 3.74
N THR A 44 -0.07 -13.41 3.37
CA THR A 44 0.91 -13.97 4.31
C THR A 44 2.24 -13.25 4.15
N ALA A 45 2.74 -12.66 5.24
CA ALA A 45 4.04 -11.99 5.28
C ALA A 45 4.69 -12.23 6.65
N GLN A 46 6.02 -12.16 6.69
CA GLN A 46 6.76 -12.17 7.95
C GLN A 46 6.56 -10.83 8.67
N THR A 47 6.48 -10.86 10.00
CA THR A 47 6.50 -9.63 10.81
C THR A 47 7.84 -8.90 10.62
N GLY A 48 7.77 -7.58 10.42
CA GLY A 48 8.92 -6.70 10.27
C GLY A 48 8.59 -5.31 10.79
#